data_AF-A0A816DFL1-F1
#
_entry.id   AF-A0A816DFL1-F1
#
_cell.length_a   1.000
_cell.length_b   1.000
_cell.length_c   1.000
_cell.angle_alpha   90.00
_cell.angle_beta   90.00
_cell.angle_gamma   90.00
#
_symmetry.space_group_name_H-M   'P 1'
#
loop_
_entity.id
_entity.type
_entity.pdbx_description
1 polymer ?
#
loop_
_entity_poly.entity_id
_entity_poly.type
_entity_poly.pdbx_seq_one_letter_code
_entity_poly.pdbx_strand_id
1 'polypeptide(L)'
;MVKYQNIIPLSVNYHLTRACNYKCKFCFHMAITSDVLPLVQSKRGIKMLYDAGMKKINFSGGEPFCIQRGNFVGDLVKFSKELGLATSIVSNGSLTWQHH
;
A
#
# COMPACT_ATOMS: atom_id res chain seq x y z
N MET A 1 -25.63 -14.75 -19.89
CA MET A 1 -24.57 -13.84 -20.36
C MET A 1 -24.21 -12.91 -19.20
N VAL A 2 -23.04 -13.10 -18.58
CA VAL A 2 -22.58 -12.22 -17.48
C VAL A 2 -22.12 -10.92 -18.13
N LYS A 3 -22.82 -9.81 -17.87
CA LYS A 3 -22.38 -8.47 -18.29
C LYS A 3 -21.12 -8.15 -17.49
N TYR A 4 -19.94 -8.24 -18.11
CA TYR A 4 -18.72 -7.68 -17.52
C TYR A 4 -18.89 -6.17 -17.50
N GLN A 5 -19.26 -5.62 -16.34
CA GLN A 5 -19.16 -4.19 -16.12
C GLN A 5 -17.68 -3.79 -16.18
N ASN A 6 -17.40 -2.70 -16.88
CA ASN A 6 -16.08 -2.13 -16.91
C ASN A 6 -15.81 -1.47 -15.54
N ILE A 7 -15.24 -2.22 -14.59
CA ILE A 7 -15.00 -1.75 -13.23
C ILE A 7 -13.78 -0.83 -13.25
N ILE A 8 -13.99 0.46 -12.98
CA ILE A 8 -12.92 1.43 -12.78
C ILE A 8 -12.52 1.38 -11.29
N PRO A 9 -11.25 1.08 -10.95
CA PRO A 9 -10.80 0.96 -9.57
C PRO A 9 -10.56 2.33 -8.92
N LEU A 10 -11.63 3.10 -8.70
CA LEU A 10 -11.53 4.49 -8.23
C LEU A 10 -10.71 4.65 -6.94
N SER A 11 -10.81 3.70 -6.01
CA SER A 11 -10.07 3.68 -4.75
C SER A 11 -9.51 2.29 -4.45
N VAL A 12 -8.19 2.18 -4.27
CA VAL A 12 -7.51 0.90 -4.02
C VAL A 12 -6.82 0.91 -2.66
N ASN A 13 -6.95 -0.20 -1.92
CA ASN A 13 -6.12 -0.47 -0.75
C ASN A 13 -4.96 -1.37 -1.17
N TYR A 14 -3.72 -0.90 -0.99
CA TYR A 14 -2.53 -1.66 -1.32
C TYR A 14 -1.84 -2.14 -0.04
N HIS A 15 -1.97 -3.43 0.23
CA HIS A 15 -1.35 -4.10 1.38
C HIS A 15 0.12 -4.46 1.03
N LEU A 16 1.06 -3.62 1.46
CA LEU A 16 2.48 -3.69 1.04
C LEU A 16 3.22 -4.90 1.62
N THR A 17 2.87 -5.28 2.83
CA THR A 17 3.47 -6.37 3.59
C THR A 17 2.43 -6.95 4.53
N ARG A 18 2.66 -8.18 5.00
CA ARG A 18 1.93 -8.73 6.15
C ARG A 18 2.74 -8.66 7.45
N ALA A 19 3.99 -8.18 7.39
CA ALA A 19 4.82 -8.00 8.58
C ALA A 19 4.26 -6.85 9.43
N CYS A 20 4.14 -7.09 10.73
CA CYS A 20 3.68 -6.11 11.71
C CYS A 20 4.44 -6.31 13.02
N ASN A 21 4.78 -5.21 13.69
CA ASN A 21 5.39 -5.24 15.02
C ASN A 21 4.36 -5.49 16.14
N TYR A 22 3.06 -5.45 15.84
CA TYR A 22 1.97 -5.70 16.78
C TYR A 22 1.32 -7.08 16.55
N LYS A 23 0.65 -7.60 17.59
CA LYS A 23 -0.10 -8.88 17.57
C LYS A 23 -1.54 -8.68 18.07
N CYS A 24 -2.29 -7.80 17.40
CA CYS A 24 -3.65 -7.45 17.82
C CYS A 24 -4.60 -8.65 17.76
N LYS A 25 -5.40 -8.88 18.81
CA LYS A 25 -6.35 -10.02 18.89
C LYS A 25 -7.44 -10.00 17.82
N PHE A 26 -7.74 -8.84 17.26
CA PHE A 26 -8.77 -8.60 16.24
C PHE A 26 -8.18 -8.45 14.82
N CYS A 27 -6.89 -8.70 14.62
CA CYS A 27 -6.25 -8.51 13.31
C CYS A 27 -6.75 -9.56 12.31
N PHE A 28 -7.44 -9.12 11.26
CA PHE A 28 -7.88 -9.99 10.14
C PHE A 28 -6.77 -10.24 9.11
N HIS A 29 -5.58 -9.66 9.29
CA HIS A 29 -4.46 -9.67 8.35
C HIS A 29 -3.19 -10.24 9.01
N MET A 30 -3.29 -11.46 9.56
CA MET A 30 -2.17 -12.11 10.24
C MET A 30 -1.08 -12.57 9.25
N ALA A 31 0.18 -12.50 9.71
CA ALA A 31 1.37 -12.79 8.92
C ALA A 31 1.46 -14.28 8.52
N ILE A 32 0.98 -14.62 7.32
CA ILE A 32 1.15 -15.96 6.73
C ILE A 32 2.37 -15.99 5.79
N THR A 33 2.75 -14.84 5.20
CA THR A 33 3.87 -14.72 4.25
C THR A 33 4.53 -13.34 4.37
N SER A 34 5.84 -13.25 4.12
CA SER A 34 6.63 -12.01 4.26
C SER A 34 7.02 -11.35 2.93
N ASP A 35 6.52 -11.86 1.81
CA ASP A 35 6.96 -11.38 0.50
C ASP A 35 6.46 -9.96 0.23
N VAL A 36 7.41 -9.06 -0.02
CA VAL A 36 7.17 -7.68 -0.41
C VAL A 36 7.62 -7.54 -1.86
N LEU A 37 6.73 -7.01 -2.71
CA LEU A 37 7.08 -6.74 -4.11
C LEU A 37 8.21 -5.70 -4.18
N PRO A 38 9.26 -5.91 -5.02
CA PRO A 38 10.31 -4.91 -5.22
C PRO A 38 9.74 -3.54 -5.62
N LEU A 39 10.44 -2.47 -5.25
CA LEU A 39 9.96 -1.09 -5.41
C LEU A 39 9.56 -0.78 -6.87
N VAL A 40 10.38 -1.22 -7.83
CA VAL A 40 10.13 -1.03 -9.27
C VAL A 40 8.82 -1.69 -9.70
N GLN A 41 8.57 -2.92 -9.24
CA GLN A 41 7.34 -3.65 -9.58
C GLN A 41 6.12 -3.03 -8.89
N SER A 42 6.27 -2.58 -7.64
CA SER A 42 5.23 -1.86 -6.92
C SER A 42 4.82 -0.56 -7.64
N LYS A 43 5.80 0.25 -8.08
CA LYS A 43 5.54 1.47 -8.88
C LYS A 43 4.84 1.13 -10.21
N ARG A 44 5.29 0.08 -10.90
CA ARG A 44 4.64 -0.41 -12.12
C ARG A 44 3.17 -0.77 -11.89
N GLY A 45 2.86 -1.51 -10.82
CA GLY A 45 1.50 -1.87 -10.46
C GLY A 45 0.62 -0.65 -10.18
N ILE A 46 1.14 0.34 -9.43
CA ILE A 46 0.44 1.61 -9.18
C ILE A 46 0.16 2.35 -10.48
N LYS A 47 1.13 2.38 -11.40
CA LYS A 47 0.95 3.02 -12.71
C LYS A 47 -0.14 2.33 -13.54
N MET A 48 -0.18 1.00 -13.56
CA MET A 48 -1.25 0.25 -14.24
C MET A 48 -2.64 0.58 -13.65
N LEU A 49 -2.76 0.67 -12.32
CA LEU A 49 -4.02 1.05 -11.67
C LEU A 49 -4.42 2.50 -11.99
N TYR A 50 -3.44 3.42 -12.01
CA TYR A 50 -3.65 4.80 -12.42
C TYR A 50 -4.16 4.88 -13.87
N ASP A 51 -3.51 4.16 -14.80
CA ASP A 51 -3.90 4.13 -16.21
C ASP A 51 -5.28 3.47 -16.40
N ALA A 52 -5.69 2.57 -15.49
CA ALA A 52 -7.03 2.01 -15.41
C ALA A 52 -8.08 2.97 -14.80
N GLY A 53 -7.70 4.17 -14.38
CA GLY A 53 -8.60 5.22 -13.89
C GLY A 53 -8.66 5.37 -12.36
N MET A 54 -7.76 4.75 -11.60
CA MET A 54 -7.66 4.94 -10.15
C MET A 54 -7.46 6.42 -9.79
N LYS A 55 -8.15 6.88 -8.75
CA LYS A 55 -8.06 8.25 -8.23
C LYS A 55 -7.52 8.32 -6.81
N LYS A 56 -7.68 7.25 -6.04
CA LYS A 56 -7.22 7.15 -4.65
C LYS A 56 -6.46 5.84 -4.39
N ILE A 57 -5.35 5.94 -3.68
CA ILE A 57 -4.62 4.79 -3.15
C ILE A 57 -4.44 4.93 -1.64
N ASN A 58 -4.64 3.83 -0.92
CA ASN A 58 -4.42 3.74 0.52
C ASN A 58 -3.40 2.64 0.81
N PHE A 59 -2.23 3.00 1.33
CA PHE A 59 -1.21 2.04 1.73
C PHE A 59 -1.54 1.44 3.09
N SER A 60 -1.58 0.12 3.16
CA SER A 60 -1.90 -0.65 4.37
C SER A 60 -1.08 -1.95 4.38
N GLY A 61 -1.51 -2.96 5.14
CA GLY A 61 -0.84 -4.24 5.30
C GLY A 61 -0.84 -4.70 6.75
N GLY A 62 0.27 -5.28 7.18
CA GLY A 62 0.65 -5.32 8.59
C GLY A 62 0.95 -3.91 9.08
N GLU A 63 2.23 -3.55 9.18
CA GLU A 63 2.64 -2.17 9.48
C GLU A 63 3.52 -1.63 8.34
N PRO A 64 3.03 -0.66 7.53
CA PRO A 64 3.76 -0.11 6.39
C PRO A 64 5.17 0.40 6.72
N PHE A 65 5.37 0.97 7.92
CA PHE A 65 6.66 1.51 8.34
C PHE A 65 7.68 0.44 8.80
N CYS A 66 7.29 -0.84 8.86
CA CYS A 66 8.23 -1.94 9.14
C CYS A 66 9.21 -2.20 7.98
N ILE A 67 8.84 -1.89 6.74
CA ILE A 67 9.66 -2.18 5.57
C ILE A 67 10.71 -1.08 5.40
N GLN A 68 11.99 -1.45 5.42
CA GLN A 68 13.11 -0.53 5.17
C GLN A 68 13.02 0.77 5.97
N ARG A 69 12.58 0.68 7.24
CA ARG A 69 12.37 1.83 8.15
C ARG A 69 11.48 2.92 7.55
N GLY A 70 10.47 2.53 6.77
CA GLY A 70 9.51 3.46 6.16
C GLY A 70 9.94 4.04 4.81
N ASN A 71 11.20 3.89 4.38
CA ASN A 71 11.68 4.41 3.10
C ASN A 71 10.87 3.84 1.92
N PHE A 72 10.52 2.56 2.00
CA PHE A 72 9.76 1.88 0.94
C PHE A 72 8.37 2.49 0.72
N VAL A 73 7.58 2.66 1.79
CA VAL A 73 6.26 3.33 1.68
C VAL A 73 6.42 4.80 1.33
N GLY A 74 7.47 5.47 1.83
CA GLY A 74 7.79 6.86 1.47
C GLY A 74 8.00 7.06 -0.04
N ASP A 75 8.77 6.19 -0.69
CA ASP A 75 9.01 6.26 -2.14
C ASP A 75 7.75 5.98 -2.97
N LEU A 76 6.87 5.10 -2.50
CA LEU A 76 5.59 4.83 -3.15
C LEU A 76 4.60 5.99 -2.97
N VAL A 77 4.59 6.64 -1.80
CA VAL A 77 3.79 7.84 -1.55
C VAL A 77 4.23 8.98 -2.45
N LYS A 78 5.53 9.26 -2.54
CA LYS A 78 6.08 10.27 -3.47
C LYS A 78 5.64 10.02 -4.90
N PHE A 79 5.87 8.79 -5.39
CA PHE A 79 5.46 8.39 -6.74
C PHE A 79 3.95 8.54 -6.98
N SER A 80 3.11 8.17 -6.00
CA SER A 80 1.66 8.27 -6.13
C SER A 80 1.19 9.73 -6.17
N LYS A 81 1.84 10.62 -5.40
CA LYS A 81 1.56 12.06 -5.43
C LYS A 81 2.01 12.71 -6.73
N GLU A 82 3.15 12.31 -7.29
CA GLU A 82 3.61 12.77 -8.62
C GLU A 82 2.61 12.42 -9.73
N LEU A 83 1.91 11.28 -9.61
CA LEU A 83 0.81 10.90 -10.51
C LEU A 83 -0.50 11.68 -10.27
N GLY A 84 -0.59 12.50 -9.22
CA GLY A 84 -1.80 13.24 -8.86
C GLY A 84 -2.85 12.43 -8.10
N LEU A 85 -2.47 11.29 -7.50
CA LEU A 85 -3.40 10.45 -6.74
C LEU A 85 -3.69 11.01 -5.34
N ALA A 86 -4.95 10.92 -4.92
CA ALA A 86 -5.28 11.03 -3.50
C ALA A 86 -4.63 9.85 -2.77
N THR A 87 -3.73 10.14 -1.82
CA THR A 87 -2.87 9.13 -1.20
C THR A 87 -3.00 9.19 0.30
N SER A 88 -3.25 8.04 0.94
CA SER A 88 -3.31 7.89 2.40
C SER A 88 -2.51 6.67 2.86
N ILE A 89 -2.19 6.62 4.16
CA ILE A 89 -1.54 5.48 4.81
C ILE A 89 -2.37 5.10 6.03
N VAL A 90 -2.62 3.81 6.21
CA VAL A 90 -3.16 3.25 7.45
C VAL A 90 -2.01 2.56 8.19
N SER A 91 -1.70 3.07 9.38
CA SER A 91 -0.60 2.62 10.24
C SER A 91 -1.05 2.55 11.69
N ASN A 92 -0.41 1.68 12.48
CA ASN A 92 -0.55 1.65 13.93
C ASN A 92 0.17 2.83 14.63
N GLY A 93 0.96 3.62 13.89
CA GLY A 93 1.61 4.85 14.35
C GLY A 93 2.95 4.65 15.07
N SER A 94 3.27 3.43 15.51
CA SER A 94 4.40 3.16 16.42
C SER A 94 5.79 3.37 15.81
N LEU A 95 5.91 3.36 14.48
CA LEU A 95 7.18 3.48 13.75
C LEU A 95 7.23 4.72 12.83
N THR A 96 6.33 5.67 13.02
CA THR A 96 6.22 6.88 12.16
C THR A 96 7.37 7.87 12.38
N TRP A 97 7.99 7.85 13.56
CA TRP A 97 9.18 8.62 13.90
C TRP A 97 10.37 7.68 14.04
N GLN A 98 11.21 7.58 13.02
CA GLN A 98 12.56 7.03 13.17
C GLN A 98 13.55 8.07 12.67
N HIS A 99 14.37 8.58 13.58
CA HIS A 99 15.45 9.52 13.30
C HIS A 99 16.32 8.98 12.15
N HIS A 100 16.42 9.76 11.07
CA HIS A 100 17.59 9.73 10.20
C HIS A 100 18.80 10.25 10.97
#